data_AF-A0A3A6NBV0-F1
#
_entry.id   AF-A0A3A6NBV0-F1
#
_cell.length_a   1.000
_cell.length_b   1.000
_cell.length_c   1.000
_cell.angle_alpha   90.00
_cell.angle_beta   90.00
_cell.angle_gamma   90.00
#
_symmetry.space_group_name_H-M   'P 1'
#
loop_
_entity.id
_entity.type
_entity.pdbx_description
1 polymer ?
#
loop_
_entity_poly.entity_id
_entity_poly.type
_entity_poly.pdbx_seq_one_letter_code
_entity_poly.pdbx_strand_id
1 'polypeptide(L)'
;MNFRLLLTPLVLGLLLFLQGCAATGPGYNQFIDLGNGIFQVPGSELMWQKERSPLLGSKEEALAYVKNLSLGGFTDWRLPTPEEVLALHHVVDFGRAKEGDAGIFLSGNYWCALTGDEILAGSWQDGVSCELTRSYQPNTSGHVRAVRP
;
A
#
# COMPACT_ATOMS: atom_id res chain seq x y z
N MET A 1 -4.16 -20.57 -75.09
CA MET A 1 -5.50 -19.93 -75.21
C MET A 1 -6.44 -20.67 -74.29
N ASN A 2 -6.75 -20.09 -73.11
CA ASN A 2 -7.99 -20.23 -72.33
C ASN A 2 -7.88 -19.34 -71.08
N PHE A 3 -8.85 -18.45 -70.95
CA PHE A 3 -8.88 -17.30 -70.07
C PHE A 3 -9.78 -17.61 -68.88
N ARG A 4 -9.34 -17.37 -67.63
CA ARG A 4 -10.25 -17.05 -66.52
C ARG A 4 -9.63 -15.96 -65.64
N LEU A 5 -10.13 -14.74 -65.87
CA LEU A 5 -10.48 -13.68 -64.88
C LEU A 5 -10.74 -14.26 -63.48
N LEU A 6 -10.55 -13.60 -62.34
CA LEU A 6 -9.99 -12.32 -61.85
C LEU A 6 -10.36 -12.30 -60.34
N LEU A 7 -9.79 -11.38 -59.56
CA LEU A 7 -10.21 -10.93 -58.22
C LEU A 7 -10.01 -11.92 -57.04
N THR A 8 -9.61 -11.58 -55.81
CA THR A 8 -8.97 -10.45 -55.08
C THR A 8 -8.85 -10.97 -53.63
N PRO A 9 -7.92 -10.47 -52.79
CA PRO A 9 -7.55 -11.09 -51.52
C PRO A 9 -8.62 -10.81 -50.46
N LEU A 10 -9.27 -11.86 -49.92
CA LEU A 10 -10.13 -11.70 -48.74
C LEU A 10 -9.28 -11.78 -47.48
N VAL A 11 -8.72 -10.63 -47.12
CA VAL A 11 -8.30 -10.25 -45.77
C VAL A 11 -9.49 -10.44 -44.83
N LEU A 12 -9.62 -11.59 -44.16
CA LEU A 12 -10.49 -11.71 -42.98
C LEU A 12 -10.26 -13.00 -42.16
N GLY A 13 -9.01 -13.28 -41.81
CA GLY A 13 -8.69 -14.17 -40.68
C GLY A 13 -8.49 -13.32 -39.43
N LEU A 14 -9.55 -12.63 -39.01
CA LEU A 14 -9.59 -11.74 -37.85
C LEU A 14 -8.94 -12.42 -36.64
N LEU A 15 -7.82 -11.83 -36.20
CA LEU A 15 -7.13 -12.09 -34.94
C LEU A 15 -8.14 -12.11 -33.78
N LEU A 16 -8.65 -13.30 -33.43
CA LEU A 16 -9.32 -13.55 -32.16
C LEU A 16 -8.32 -14.17 -31.16
N PHE A 17 -7.14 -13.57 -31.05
CA PHE A 17 -6.51 -13.49 -29.74
C PHE A 17 -7.11 -12.28 -29.03
N LEU A 18 -8.38 -12.43 -28.62
CA LEU A 18 -8.87 -11.72 -27.44
C LEU A 18 -8.07 -12.30 -26.27
N GLN A 19 -6.79 -11.91 -26.15
CA GLN A 19 -6.24 -11.72 -24.84
C GLN A 19 -7.14 -10.66 -24.24
N GLY A 20 -8.12 -11.12 -23.47
CA GLY A 20 -8.75 -10.28 -22.48
C GLY A 20 -7.64 -9.80 -21.59
N CYS A 21 -7.02 -8.67 -21.95
CA CYS A 21 -6.56 -7.74 -20.96
C CYS A 21 -7.84 -7.35 -20.24
N ALA A 22 -8.20 -8.10 -19.20
CA ALA A 22 -8.92 -7.51 -18.09
C ALA A 22 -8.02 -6.36 -17.66
N ALA A 23 -8.27 -5.18 -18.22
CA ALA A 23 -7.67 -3.95 -17.74
C ALA A 23 -8.23 -3.78 -16.34
N THR A 24 -7.58 -4.41 -15.37
CA THR A 24 -7.62 -3.99 -13.98
C THR A 24 -6.91 -2.64 -13.97
N GLY A 25 -7.61 -1.60 -14.46
CA GLY A 25 -7.23 -0.23 -14.15
C GLY A 25 -7.15 -0.14 -12.62
N PRO A 26 -6.23 0.68 -12.07
CA PRO A 26 -6.05 0.79 -10.62
C PRO A 26 -7.43 1.04 -10.01
N GLY A 27 -7.91 0.06 -9.25
CA GLY A 27 -9.20 0.19 -8.59
C GLY A 27 -9.10 1.40 -7.68
N TYR A 28 -10.07 2.31 -7.76
CA TYR A 28 -10.09 3.58 -7.02
C TYR A 28 -9.92 3.44 -5.49
N ASN A 29 -9.87 2.22 -4.94
CA ASN A 29 -9.69 1.88 -3.53
C ASN A 29 -8.67 0.73 -3.31
N GLN A 30 -7.55 0.68 -4.06
CA GLN A 30 -6.47 -0.31 -3.86
C GLN A 30 -5.12 0.39 -3.69
N PHE A 31 -4.17 -0.26 -3.00
CA PHE A 31 -2.79 0.24 -2.95
C PHE A 31 -2.19 0.34 -4.36
N ILE A 32 -1.54 1.47 -4.65
CA ILE A 32 -0.86 1.75 -5.91
C ILE A 32 0.62 1.44 -5.69
N ASP A 33 1.12 0.39 -6.33
CA ASP A 33 2.55 0.07 -6.31
C ASP A 33 3.32 1.07 -7.18
N LEU A 34 4.28 1.78 -6.59
CA LEU A 34 5.13 2.76 -7.29
C LEU A 34 6.47 2.14 -7.71
N GLY A 35 6.69 0.85 -7.42
CA GLY A 35 7.96 0.18 -7.59
C GLY A 35 8.97 0.58 -6.50
N ASN A 36 10.18 0.01 -6.60
CA ASN A 36 11.30 0.29 -5.70
C ASN A 36 11.00 0.17 -4.19
N GLY A 37 10.04 -0.70 -3.83
CA GLY A 37 9.63 -0.93 -2.45
C GLY A 37 8.72 0.16 -1.86
N ILE A 38 8.09 0.97 -2.71
CA ILE A 38 7.18 2.05 -2.31
C ILE A 38 5.77 1.79 -2.84
N PHE A 39 4.76 2.15 -2.06
CA PHE A 39 3.37 2.19 -2.51
C PHE A 39 2.68 3.48 -2.05
N GLN A 40 1.49 3.72 -2.59
CA GLN A 40 0.64 4.86 -2.26
C GLN A 40 -0.81 4.43 -2.08
N VAL A 41 -1.56 5.20 -1.29
CA VAL A 41 -3.02 5.06 -1.18
C VAL A 41 -3.71 6.00 -2.18
N PRO A 42 -4.75 5.58 -2.91
CA PRO A 42 -5.48 6.45 -3.83
C PRO A 42 -6.00 7.71 -3.12
N GLY A 43 -5.77 8.87 -3.72
CA GLY A 43 -6.21 10.16 -3.18
C GLY A 43 -5.39 10.70 -2.00
N SER A 44 -4.39 9.96 -1.52
CA SER A 44 -3.37 10.48 -0.60
C SER A 44 -2.18 10.97 -1.40
N GLU A 45 -1.49 12.01 -0.94
CA GLU A 45 -0.17 12.41 -1.48
C GLU A 45 0.98 11.65 -0.81
N LEU A 46 0.68 10.81 0.19
CA LEU A 46 1.70 10.10 0.97
C LEU A 46 2.21 8.85 0.26
N MET A 47 3.53 8.72 0.24
CA MET A 47 4.23 7.51 -0.16
C MET A 47 4.64 6.70 1.07
N TRP A 48 4.55 5.39 0.94
CA TRP A 48 4.72 4.45 2.03
C TRP A 48 5.76 3.39 1.69
N GLN A 49 6.57 3.06 2.68
CA GLN A 49 7.41 1.88 2.64
C GLN A 49 6.54 0.62 2.56
N LYS A 50 6.81 -0.22 1.55
CA LYS A 50 6.08 -1.47 1.29
C LYS A 50 6.40 -2.58 2.29
N GLU A 51 7.69 -2.83 2.51
CA GLU A 51 8.17 -3.80 3.50
C GLU A 51 8.47 -3.08 4.82
N ARG A 52 7.66 -3.35 5.84
CA ARG A 52 7.88 -2.80 7.19
C ARG A 52 9.19 -3.32 7.80
N SER A 53 9.73 -2.59 8.78
CA SER A 53 10.89 -3.03 9.54
C SER A 53 10.65 -4.36 10.27
N PRO A 54 11.70 -5.02 10.78
CA PRO A 54 11.57 -5.99 11.87
C PRO A 54 10.83 -5.39 13.07
N LEU A 55 10.42 -6.24 14.00
CA LEU A 55 9.85 -5.77 15.27
C LEU A 55 10.95 -5.07 16.09
N LEU A 56 10.73 -3.80 16.46
CA LEU A 56 11.68 -2.97 17.21
C LEU A 56 11.18 -2.79 18.64
N GLY A 57 12.09 -2.92 19.60
CA GLY A 57 11.80 -2.93 21.03
C GLY A 57 11.84 -1.56 21.71
N SER A 58 12.30 -0.53 21.01
CA SER A 58 12.42 0.82 21.56
C SER A 58 12.10 1.91 20.54
N LYS A 59 11.70 3.08 21.04
CA LYS A 59 11.48 4.27 20.20
C LYS A 59 12.79 4.75 19.56
N GLU A 60 13.91 4.57 20.25
CA GLU A 60 15.24 4.91 19.76
C GLU A 60 15.62 4.06 18.54
N GLU A 61 15.34 2.75 18.58
CA GLU A 61 15.51 1.87 17.42
C GLU A 61 14.62 2.29 16.25
N ALA A 62 13.36 2.65 16.52
CA ALA A 62 12.42 3.09 15.49
C ALA A 62 12.87 4.39 14.79
N LEU A 63 13.34 5.37 15.58
CA LEU A 63 13.91 6.61 15.08
C LEU A 63 15.20 6.37 14.29
N ALA A 64 16.08 5.51 14.80
CA ALA A 64 17.31 5.15 14.11
C ALA A 64 17.04 4.44 12.79
N TYR A 65 16.04 3.55 12.76
CA TYR A 65 15.61 2.88 11.54
C TYR A 65 15.17 3.88 10.48
N VAL A 66 14.23 4.78 10.82
CA VAL A 66 13.66 5.70 9.83
C VAL A 66 14.67 6.74 9.36
N LYS A 67 15.54 7.22 10.25
CA LYS A 67 16.60 8.18 9.93
C LYS A 67 17.65 7.63 8.96
N ASN A 68 17.90 6.33 9.02
CA ASN A 68 18.89 5.66 8.16
C ASN A 68 18.24 5.01 6.92
N LEU A 69 16.91 5.12 6.76
CA LEU A 69 16.20 4.52 5.65
C LEU A 69 16.47 5.29 4.35
N SER A 70 17.10 4.61 3.39
CA SER A 70 17.14 5.05 1.99
C SER A 70 16.37 4.04 1.14
N LEU A 71 15.25 4.48 0.57
CA LEU A 71 14.33 3.61 -0.14
C LEU A 71 13.71 4.34 -1.33
N GLY A 72 13.67 3.67 -2.49
CA GLY A 72 13.19 4.22 -3.76
C GLY A 72 13.80 5.56 -4.18
N GLY A 73 15.06 5.82 -3.79
CA GLY A 73 15.77 7.06 -4.09
C GLY A 73 15.52 8.19 -3.08
N PHE A 74 14.77 7.95 -2.01
CA PHE A 74 14.41 8.95 -1.00
C PHE A 74 15.04 8.66 0.36
N THR A 75 15.27 9.72 1.13
CA THR A 75 15.92 9.70 2.46
C THR A 75 15.16 10.52 3.51
N ASP A 76 14.06 11.16 3.13
CA ASP A 76 13.20 12.03 3.93
C ASP A 76 12.03 11.25 4.58
N TRP A 77 12.27 9.98 4.90
CA TRP A 77 11.30 9.11 5.55
C TRP A 77 11.09 9.49 7.01
N ARG A 78 9.85 9.37 7.49
CA ARG A 78 9.48 9.60 8.89
C ARG A 78 8.58 8.49 9.43
N LEU A 79 8.44 8.46 10.76
CA LEU A 79 7.41 7.67 11.41
C LEU A 79 6.02 8.19 10.97
N PRO A 80 5.04 7.30 10.80
CA PRO A 80 3.67 7.70 10.54
C PRO A 80 2.99 8.22 11.80
N THR A 81 1.87 8.92 11.66
CA THR A 81 0.93 9.14 12.77
C THR A 81 -0.03 7.95 12.90
N PRO A 82 -0.68 7.77 14.06
CA PRO A 82 -1.71 6.74 14.21
C PRO A 82 -2.82 6.88 13.16
N GLU A 83 -3.26 8.09 12.83
CA GLU A 83 -4.32 8.36 11.84
C GLU A 83 -3.90 7.97 10.42
N GLU A 84 -2.62 8.18 10.07
CA GLU A 84 -2.09 7.75 8.78
C GLU A 84 -2.07 6.21 8.67
N VAL A 85 -1.70 5.51 9.74
CA VAL A 85 -1.80 4.04 9.79
C VAL A 85 -3.26 3.59 9.69
N LEU A 86 -4.19 4.28 10.36
CA LEU A 86 -5.62 4.00 10.28
C LEU A 86 -6.15 4.13 8.85
N ALA A 87 -5.67 5.13 8.09
CA ALA A 87 -6.03 5.30 6.69
C ALA A 87 -5.62 4.09 5.83
N LEU A 88 -4.50 3.43 6.12
CA LEU A 88 -4.13 2.17 5.45
C LEU A 88 -5.15 1.06 5.73
N HIS A 89 -5.59 0.93 6.98
CA HIS A 89 -6.63 -0.05 7.34
C HIS A 89 -7.95 0.24 6.63
N HIS A 90 -8.35 1.51 6.49
CA HIS A 90 -9.57 1.86 5.76
C HIS A 90 -9.57 1.38 4.31
N VAL A 91 -8.42 1.36 3.64
CA VAL A 91 -8.30 0.85 2.26
C VAL A 91 -8.51 -0.67 2.21
N VAL A 92 -8.12 -1.39 3.26
CA VAL A 92 -8.33 -2.84 3.37
C VAL A 92 -9.77 -3.17 3.82
N ASP A 93 -10.30 -2.43 4.78
CA ASP A 93 -11.60 -2.71 5.39
C ASP A 93 -12.77 -2.30 4.49
N PHE A 94 -12.66 -1.15 3.82
CA PHE A 94 -13.74 -0.55 3.03
C PHE A 94 -13.40 -0.41 1.54
N GLY A 95 -12.15 -0.68 1.17
CA GLY A 95 -11.70 -0.63 -0.21
C GLY A 95 -11.81 -1.97 -0.92
N ARG A 96 -10.96 -2.12 -1.95
CA ARG A 96 -10.82 -3.37 -2.71
C ARG A 96 -9.47 -4.05 -2.45
N ALA A 97 -8.64 -3.49 -1.58
CA ALA A 97 -7.42 -4.13 -1.14
C ALA A 97 -7.74 -5.20 -0.09
N LYS A 98 -6.95 -6.25 -0.05
CA LYS A 98 -6.94 -7.27 1.00
C LYS A 98 -5.59 -7.26 1.71
N GLU A 99 -5.56 -7.71 2.95
CA GLU A 99 -4.29 -7.95 3.67
C GLU A 99 -3.43 -8.91 2.83
N GLY A 100 -2.18 -8.50 2.57
CA GLY A 100 -1.24 -9.21 1.72
C GLY A 100 -1.33 -8.87 0.23
N ASP A 101 -2.32 -8.09 -0.22
CA ASP A 101 -2.34 -7.58 -1.59
C ASP A 101 -1.09 -6.75 -1.87
N ALA A 102 -0.51 -6.96 -3.05
CA ALA A 102 0.78 -6.41 -3.43
C ALA A 102 1.91 -6.73 -2.43
N GLY A 103 1.76 -7.67 -1.48
CA GLY A 103 2.73 -7.93 -0.42
C GLY A 103 2.68 -6.93 0.75
N ILE A 104 1.57 -6.20 0.92
CA ILE A 104 1.38 -5.23 2.00
C ILE A 104 0.65 -5.90 3.16
N PHE A 105 1.35 -6.06 4.29
CA PHE A 105 0.81 -6.62 5.54
C PHE A 105 0.68 -5.52 6.59
N LEU A 106 -0.55 -5.25 7.05
CA LEU A 106 -0.88 -4.25 8.05
C LEU A 106 -1.01 -4.83 9.46
N SER A 107 -1.16 -6.13 9.63
CA SER A 107 -1.30 -6.80 10.94
C SER A 107 -0.11 -6.59 11.88
N GLY A 108 -0.30 -5.94 13.03
CA GLY A 108 0.73 -5.80 14.08
C GLY A 108 0.74 -4.42 14.74
N ASN A 109 1.73 -4.19 15.60
CA ASN A 109 1.95 -2.89 16.24
C ASN A 109 2.87 -2.02 15.37
N TYR A 110 2.68 -0.71 15.40
CA TYR A 110 3.51 0.25 14.70
C TYR A 110 4.02 1.34 15.64
N TRP A 111 5.29 1.71 15.49
CA TRP A 111 5.83 2.93 16.07
C TRP A 111 5.28 4.13 15.32
N CYS A 112 4.52 4.96 16.01
CA CYS A 112 3.92 6.17 15.45
C CYS A 112 4.40 7.42 16.20
N ALA A 113 4.50 8.53 15.48
CA ALA A 113 4.68 9.86 16.05
C ALA A 113 3.31 10.46 16.38
N LEU A 114 3.11 10.81 17.64
CA LEU A 114 1.92 11.43 18.20
C LEU A 114 2.15 12.95 18.37
N THR A 115 1.09 13.65 18.77
CA THR A 115 1.16 15.08 19.09
C THR A 115 2.13 15.37 20.23
N GLY A 116 2.90 16.46 20.13
CA GLY A 116 3.78 16.91 21.21
C GLY A 116 5.07 16.09 21.37
N ASP A 117 5.63 15.60 20.26
CA ASP A 117 6.87 14.81 20.18
C ASP A 117 6.81 13.43 20.86
N GLU A 118 5.62 12.99 21.25
CA GLU A 118 5.41 11.66 21.79
C GLU A 118 5.55 10.60 20.68
N ILE A 119 6.23 9.49 21.00
CA ILE A 119 6.39 8.35 20.08
C ILE A 119 5.98 7.10 20.84
N LEU A 120 4.96 6.41 20.34
CA LEU A 120 4.42 5.19 20.95
C LEU A 120 4.24 4.10 19.91
N ALA A 121 4.63 2.88 20.28
CA ALA A 121 4.19 1.69 19.57
C ALA A 121 2.73 1.39 19.95
N GLY A 122 1.96 0.85 19.01
CA GLY A 122 0.59 0.45 19.28
C GLY A 122 -0.13 -0.03 18.03
N SER A 123 -1.39 -0.40 18.20
CA SER A 123 -2.25 -0.84 17.10
C SER A 123 -3.65 -0.28 17.26
N TRP A 124 -4.34 -0.07 16.15
CA TRP A 124 -5.78 0.20 16.20
C TRP A 124 -6.53 -1.06 16.57
N GLN A 125 -7.45 -0.94 17.53
CA GLN A 125 -8.34 -2.02 17.94
C GLN A 125 -9.79 -1.56 17.81
N ASP A 126 -10.64 -2.47 17.32
CA ASP A 126 -12.08 -2.29 17.27
C ASP A 126 -12.66 -2.34 18.68
N GLY A 127 -13.64 -1.48 18.94
CA GLY A 127 -14.39 -1.46 20.19
C GLY A 127 -15.18 -2.76 20.40
N VAL A 128 -15.48 -3.07 21.66
CA VAL A 128 -16.19 -4.30 22.06
C VAL A 128 -17.71 -4.21 21.86
N SER A 129 -18.22 -3.06 21.42
CA SER A 129 -19.66 -2.78 21.25
C SER A 129 -20.05 -2.69 19.77
N CYS A 130 -21.37 -2.67 19.50
CA CYS A 130 -21.90 -2.38 18.17
C CYS A 130 -21.60 -0.95 17.67
N GLU A 131 -20.92 -0.12 18.48
CA GLU A 131 -20.43 1.18 18.05
C GLU A 131 -19.12 0.98 17.29
N LEU A 132 -19.07 1.42 16.03
CA LEU A 132 -17.87 1.41 15.18
C LEU A 132 -16.83 2.42 15.69
N THR A 133 -16.34 2.21 16.90
CA THR A 133 -15.29 3.00 17.53
C THR A 133 -13.98 2.23 17.44
N ARG A 134 -12.95 2.89 16.92
CA ARG A 134 -11.57 2.40 16.95
C ARG A 134 -10.77 3.21 17.95
N SER A 135 -9.90 2.53 18.68
CA SER A 135 -8.98 3.17 19.62
C SER A 135 -7.56 2.70 19.37
N TYR A 136 -6.60 3.61 19.48
CA TYR A 136 -5.19 3.28 19.39
C TYR A 136 -4.72 2.76 20.75
N GLN A 137 -4.30 1.50 20.79
CA GLN A 137 -3.87 0.83 22.01
C GLN A 137 -2.34 0.77 22.07
N PRO A 138 -1.71 1.41 23.07
CA PRO A 138 -0.25 1.39 23.21
C PRO A 138 0.31 -0.02 23.44
N ASN A 139 1.56 -0.21 23.02
CA ASN A 139 2.34 -1.42 23.21
C ASN A 139 3.80 -1.08 23.50
N THR A 140 4.60 -2.06 23.90
CA THR A 140 6.02 -1.90 24.23
C THR A 140 6.95 -2.09 23.02
N SER A 141 6.44 -2.65 21.92
CA SER A 141 7.21 -2.90 20.70
C SER A 141 6.34 -2.79 19.45
N GLY A 142 6.97 -2.49 18.32
CA GLY A 142 6.28 -2.30 17.05
C GLY A 142 7.20 -2.28 15.84
N HIS A 143 6.59 -2.37 14.67
CA HIS A 143 7.25 -2.19 13.38
C HIS A 143 7.29 -0.70 13.01
N VAL A 144 8.20 -0.32 12.13
CA VAL A 144 8.15 0.94 11.42
C VAL A 144 7.66 0.64 10.00
N ARG A 145 6.58 1.33 9.60
CA ARG A 145 6.20 1.45 8.19
C ARG A 145 6.35 2.91 7.83
N ALA A 146 7.51 3.25 7.29
CA ALA A 146 7.88 4.64 7.07
C ALA A 146 6.96 5.30 6.03
N VAL A 147 6.72 6.59 6.20
CA VAL A 147 5.90 7.41 5.32
C VAL A 147 6.64 8.70 4.95
N ARG A 148 6.32 9.26 3.78
CA ARG A 148 6.83 10.54 3.30
C ARG A 148 5.81 11.25 2.39
N PRO A 149 5.89 12.59 2.24
CA PRO A 149 5.19 13.32 1.18
C PRO A 149 5.75 13.01 -0.23
#